data_AF-A0A7Y9RYU3-F1
#
_entry.id   AF-A0A7Y9RYU3-F1
#
_cell.length_a   1.000
_cell.length_b   1.000
_cell.length_c   1.000
_cell.angle_alpha   90.00
_cell.angle_beta   90.00
_cell.angle_gamma   90.00
#
_symmetry.space_group_name_H-M   'P 1'
#
loop_
_entity.id
_entity.type
_entity.pdbx_description
1 polymer ?
#
loop_
_entity_poly.entity_id
_entity_poly.type
_entity_poly.pdbx_seq_one_letter_code
_entity_poly.pdbx_strand_id
1 'polypeptide(L)'
;MIIAPEVLAAARPILDGDDSTLAAAALEEALHTYHPYADEFEDLLEALALYAPSEGTPYTDHRQLCDAIAQSLFGDRSGGTS
;
A
#
# COMPACT_ATOMS: atom_id res chain seq x y z
N MET A 1 -3.81 -8.94 13.18
CA MET A 1 -2.59 -8.69 12.39
C MET A 1 -1.71 -7.71 13.15
N ILE A 2 -0.42 -8.02 13.33
CA ILE A 2 0.55 -7.10 13.94
C ILE A 2 1.40 -6.59 12.78
N ILE A 3 1.27 -5.31 12.47
CA ILE A 3 2.05 -4.68 11.41
C ILE A 3 3.39 -4.23 11.98
N ALA A 4 4.46 -4.51 11.23
CA ALA A 4 5.79 -4.11 11.62
C ALA A 4 5.89 -2.56 11.60
N PRO A 5 6.49 -1.94 12.62
CA PRO A 5 6.60 -0.48 12.68
C PRO A 5 7.35 0.11 11.48
N GLU A 6 8.23 -0.66 10.85
CA GLU A 6 8.97 -0.29 9.65
C GLU A 6 8.06 -0.19 8.42
N VAL A 7 7.06 -1.08 8.30
CA VAL A 7 6.04 -1.00 7.24
C VAL A 7 5.17 0.24 7.44
N LEU A 8 4.77 0.54 8.68
CA LEU A 8 4.02 1.75 8.99
C LEU A 8 4.84 3.02 8.71
N ALA A 9 6.15 3.00 9.00
CA ALA A 9 7.05 4.10 8.71
C ALA A 9 7.23 4.32 7.21
N ALA A 10 7.30 3.24 6.41
CA ALA A 10 7.39 3.32 4.96
C ALA A 10 6.09 3.75 4.28
N ALA A 11 4.93 3.43 4.86
CA ALA A 11 3.63 3.87 4.36
C ALA A 11 3.34 5.35 4.66
N ARG A 12 3.95 5.92 5.71
CA ARG A 12 3.67 7.27 6.20
C ARG A 12 3.87 8.36 5.14
N PRO A 13 4.98 8.43 4.37
CA PRO A 13 5.19 9.47 3.36
C PRO A 13 4.11 9.45 2.28
N ILE A 14 3.71 8.26 1.82
CA ILE A 14 2.65 8.09 0.83
C ILE A 14 1.33 8.65 1.37
N LEU A 15 0.98 8.31 2.62
CA LEU A 15 -0.23 8.84 3.26
C LEU A 15 -0.18 10.35 3.55
N ASP A 16 1.01 10.94 3.61
CA ASP A 16 1.23 12.40 3.77
C ASP A 16 1.17 13.15 2.42
N GLY A 17 1.06 12.43 1.30
CA GLY A 17 0.94 12.98 -0.04
C GLY A 17 2.18 12.85 -0.92
N ASP A 18 3.19 12.07 -0.51
CA ASP A 18 4.33 11.75 -1.37
C ASP A 18 3.92 10.75 -2.46
N ASP A 19 3.72 11.25 -3.68
CA ASP A 19 3.38 10.46 -4.85
C ASP A 19 4.62 9.92 -5.60
N SER A 20 5.81 10.03 -5.00
CA SER A 20 7.02 9.51 -5.62
C SER A 20 7.00 7.99 -5.69
N THR A 21 7.42 7.44 -6.84
CA THR A 21 7.67 6.00 -6.99
C THR A 21 8.73 5.47 -6.00
N LEU A 22 9.60 6.36 -5.51
CA LEU A 22 10.56 6.04 -4.45
C LEU A 22 9.87 5.68 -3.12
N ALA A 23 8.81 6.39 -2.75
CA ALA A 23 8.06 6.11 -1.52
C ALA A 23 7.32 4.77 -1.65
N ALA A 24 6.72 4.51 -2.81
CA ALA A 24 6.09 3.22 -3.13
C ALA A 24 7.09 2.06 -3.06
N ALA A 25 8.27 2.19 -3.67
CA ALA A 25 9.31 1.16 -3.64
C ALA A 25 9.82 0.88 -2.22
N ALA A 26 9.95 1.91 -1.37
CA ALA A 26 10.34 1.74 0.03
C ALA A 26 9.28 0.95 0.83
N LEU A 27 8.00 1.16 0.55
CA LEU A 27 6.91 0.39 1.16
C LEU A 27 6.92 -1.07 0.68
N GLU A 28 7.11 -1.31 -0.61
CA GLU A 28 7.20 -2.65 -1.18
C GLU A 28 8.36 -3.46 -0.55
N GLU A 29 9.54 -2.85 -0.43
CA GLU A 29 10.70 -3.48 0.21
C GLU A 29 10.43 -3.82 1.68
N ALA A 30 9.78 -2.93 2.42
CA ALA A 30 9.40 -3.17 3.81
C ALA A 30 8.41 -4.33 3.94
N LEU A 31 7.42 -4.43 3.05
CA LEU A 31 6.46 -5.53 3.03
C LEU A 31 7.17 -6.87 2.76
N HIS A 32 8.03 -6.95 1.75
CA HIS A 32 8.78 -8.17 1.45
C HIS A 32 9.75 -8.56 2.57
N THR A 33 10.34 -7.58 3.27
CA THR A 33 11.30 -7.83 4.35
C THR A 33 10.63 -8.34 5.62
N TYR A 34 9.56 -7.68 6.05
CA TYR A 34 8.94 -7.95 7.36
C TYR A 34 7.73 -8.90 7.27
N HIS A 35 7.13 -9.03 6.10
CA HIS A 35 5.92 -9.84 5.86
C HIS A 35 6.02 -10.65 4.55
N PRO A 36 7.05 -11.50 4.37
CA PRO A 36 7.30 -12.21 3.10
C PRO A 36 6.23 -13.24 2.70
N TYR A 37 5.33 -13.63 3.62
CA TYR A 37 4.33 -14.67 3.41
C TYR A 37 2.92 -14.22 3.79
N ALA A 38 2.69 -12.92 3.88
CA ALA A 38 1.42 -12.37 4.31
C ALA A 38 0.53 -12.15 3.08
N ASP A 39 -0.34 -13.13 2.80
CA ASP A 39 -1.34 -13.08 1.72
C ASP A 39 -2.25 -11.83 1.84
N GLU A 40 -2.44 -11.31 3.05
CA GLU A 40 -3.22 -10.09 3.31
C GLU A 40 -2.64 -8.80 2.69
N PHE A 41 -1.40 -8.85 2.19
CA PHE A 41 -0.76 -7.77 1.44
C PHE A 41 -0.70 -8.01 -0.07
N GLU A 42 -1.25 -9.10 -0.60
CA GLU A 42 -1.20 -9.40 -2.03
C GLU A 42 -1.82 -8.27 -2.86
N ASP A 43 -3.01 -7.78 -2.47
CA ASP A 43 -3.68 -6.65 -3.13
C ASP A 43 -2.86 -5.35 -3.07
N LEU A 44 -2.17 -5.10 -1.95
CA LEU A 44 -1.31 -3.91 -1.78
C LEU A 44 -0.05 -4.02 -2.64
N LEU A 45 0.57 -5.20 -2.71
CA LEU A 45 1.72 -5.45 -3.56
C LEU A 45 1.36 -5.34 -5.04
N GLU A 46 0.17 -5.80 -5.44
CA GLU A 46 -0.35 -5.58 -6.80
C GLU A 46 -0.53 -4.08 -7.08
N ALA A 47 -1.14 -3.34 -6.16
CA ALA A 47 -1.33 -1.89 -6.31
C ALA A 47 0.00 -1.13 -6.41
N LEU A 48 1.04 -1.56 -5.67
CA LEU A 48 2.40 -1.02 -5.74
C LEU A 48 3.07 -1.35 -7.08
N ALA A 49 2.92 -2.57 -7.58
CA ALA A 49 3.46 -2.98 -8.88
C ALA A 49 2.82 -2.22 -10.05
N LEU A 50 1.54 -1.84 -9.90
CA LEU A 50 0.81 -1.04 -10.88
C LEU A 50 0.93 0.47 -10.65
N TYR A 51 1.71 0.92 -9.65
CA TYR A 51 1.79 2.32 -9.29
C TYR A 51 2.53 3.15 -10.34
N ALA A 52 1.77 3.94 -11.10
CA ALA A 52 2.31 4.90 -12.04
C ALA A 52 1.45 6.18 -12.04
N PRO A 53 1.74 7.14 -11.14
CA PRO A 53 0.86 8.29 -10.88
C PRO A 53 0.66 9.22 -12.09
N SER A 54 1.52 9.13 -13.11
CA SER A 54 1.46 9.95 -14.33
C SER A 54 0.93 9.23 -15.57
N GLU A 55 0.73 7.92 -15.54
CA GLU A 55 0.37 7.13 -16.75
C GLU A 55 -1.14 6.97 -16.94
N GLY A 56 -1.96 7.22 -15.91
CA GLY A 56 -3.42 7.07 -15.97
C GLY A 56 -3.85 5.60 -16.08
N THR A 57 -5.13 5.33 -16.38
CA THR A 57 -5.65 3.96 -16.53
C THR A 57 -4.86 3.18 -17.59
N PRO A 58 -4.39 1.95 -17.32
CA PRO A 58 -4.79 1.00 -16.27
C PRO A 58 -3.96 1.03 -14.98
N TYR A 59 -3.11 2.04 -14.79
CA TYR A 59 -2.21 2.12 -13.64
C TYR A 59 -2.88 2.71 -12.41
N THR A 60 -2.34 2.34 -11.25
CA THR A 60 -2.75 2.82 -9.94
C THR A 60 -2.24 4.24 -9.75
N ASP A 61 -3.15 5.17 -9.46
CA ASP A 61 -2.80 6.53 -9.07
C ASP A 61 -2.60 6.64 -7.54
N HIS A 62 -2.07 7.79 -7.09
CA HIS A 62 -1.73 8.00 -5.69
C HIS A 62 -2.91 7.80 -4.72
N ARG A 63 -4.13 8.19 -5.12
CA ARG A 63 -5.30 8.02 -4.28
C ARG A 63 -5.66 6.54 -4.13
N GLN A 64 -5.65 5.79 -5.24
CA GLN A 64 -5.91 4.35 -5.22
C GLN A 64 -4.87 3.61 -4.37
N LEU A 65 -3.59 4.02 -4.44
CA LEU A 65 -2.54 3.46 -3.58
C LEU A 65 -2.81 3.75 -2.09
N CYS A 66 -3.18 4.98 -1.74
CA CYS A 66 -3.55 5.33 -0.37
C CYS A 66 -4.74 4.51 0.16
N ASP A 67 -5.76 4.27 -0.68
CA ASP A 67 -6.90 3.43 -0.32
C ASP A 67 -6.46 1.97 -0.07
N ALA A 68 -5.59 1.40 -0.92
CA ALA A 68 -5.03 0.06 -0.73
C ALA A 68 -4.20 -0.04 0.56
N ILE A 69 -3.35 0.96 0.84
CA ILE A 69 -2.56 1.05 2.07
C ILE A 69 -3.50 1.10 3.28
N ALA A 70 -4.56 1.92 3.22
CA ALA A 70 -5.49 2.04 4.33
C ALA A 70 -6.26 0.73 4.58
N GLN A 71 -6.69 0.06 3.52
CA GLN A 71 -7.39 -1.22 3.60
C GLN A 71 -6.50 -2.31 4.21
N SER A 72 -5.27 -2.46 3.72
CA SER A 72 -4.35 -3.51 4.19
C SER A 72 -3.74 -3.20 5.55
N LEU A 73 -3.40 -1.94 5.85
CA LEU A 73 -2.69 -1.60 7.09
C LEU A 73 -3.62 -1.27 8.26
N PHE A 74 -4.76 -0.63 8.00
CA PHE A 74 -5.66 -0.18 9.05
C PHE A 74 -6.95 -0.97 9.10
N GLY A 75 -7.24 -1.78 8.08
CA GLY A 75 -8.39 -2.66 8.03
C GLY A 75 -9.66 -1.86 8.27
N ASP A 76 -10.18 -1.20 7.23
CA ASP A 76 -11.52 -0.67 7.37
C ASP A 76 -12.47 -1.84 7.65
N ARG A 77 -13.03 -1.80 8.86
CA ARG A 77 -14.06 -2.72 9.32
C ARG A 77 -15.44 -2.22 8.87
N SER A 78 -15.55 -1.56 7.71
CA SER A 78 -16.81 -1.06 7.18
C SER A 78 -17.28 -1.90 5.98
N GLY A 79 -18.04 -2.94 6.32
CA GLY A 79 -19.37 -3.10 5.72
C GLY A 79 -19.46 -3.78 4.35
N GLY A 80 -19.50 -5.12 4.40
CA GLY A 80 -20.23 -5.93 3.42
C GLY A 80 -21.33 -6.74 4.11
N THR A 81 -22.21 -6.09 4.88
CA THR A 81 -23.52 -6.70 5.18
C THR A 81 -24.38 -6.53 3.93
N SER A 82 -24.76 -7.68 3.37
CA SER A 82 -25.77 -7.87 2.33
C SER A 82 -27.08 -7.15 2.59
#